data_AF-A0A388QNM7-F1
#
_entry.id   AF-A0A388QNM7-F1
#
_cell.length_a   1.000
_cell.length_b   1.000
_cell.length_c   1.000
_cell.angle_alpha   90.00
_cell.angle_beta   90.00
_cell.angle_gamma   90.00
#
_symmetry.space_group_name_H-M   'P 1'
#
loop_
_entity.id
_entity.type
_entity.pdbx_description
1 polymer ?
#
loop_
_entity_poly.entity_id
_entity_poly.type
_entity_poly.pdbx_seq_one_letter_code
_entity_poly.pdbx_strand_id
1 'polypeptide(L)' 'MVGHEGITLYPEWTYFAPHRRQVFTLTFEPLPPAVRVFDLAEVIPEPRGFRCQGITRQDPDTYWLDFIQFEG' A
#
# COMPACT_ATOMS: atom_id res chain seq x y z
N MET A 1 12.02 7.02 4.72
CA MET A 1 12.50 6.00 3.77
C MET A 1 11.34 5.08 3.47
N VAL A 2 11.16 4.71 2.20
CA VAL A 2 10.16 3.72 1.79
C VAL A 2 10.92 2.50 1.27
N GLY A 3 10.74 1.36 1.93
CA GLY A 3 11.17 0.06 1.43
C GLY A 3 10.01 -0.63 0.72
N HIS A 4 10.31 -1.42 -0.30
CA HIS A 4 9.34 -2.23 -1.02
C HIS A 4 9.91 -3.61 -1.34
N GLU A 5 9.09 -4.65 -1.20
CA GLU A 5 9.45 -6.03 -1.54
C GLU A 5 8.27 -6.70 -2.27
N GLY A 6 8.54 -7.37 -3.40
CA GLY A 6 7.51 -8.07 -4.17
C GLY A 6 6.62 -7.17 -5.04
N ILE A 7 6.97 -5.88 -5.18
CA ILE A 7 6.33 -4.90 -6.08
C ILE A 7 7.38 -3.88 -6.56
N THR A 8 7.14 -3.24 -7.69
CA THR A 8 7.88 -2.08 -8.22
C THR A 8 7.19 -0.78 -7.84
N LEU A 9 7.95 0.30 -7.67
CA LEU A 9 7.41 1.63 -7.52
C LEU A 9 7.30 2.31 -8.89
N TYR A 10 6.33 3.20 -9.05
CA TYR A 10 6.23 4.10 -10.20
C TYR A 10 7.61 4.74 -10.52
N PRO A 11 8.03 4.82 -11.79
CA PRO A 11 7.27 4.57 -13.03
C PRO A 11 7.29 3.13 -13.55
N GLU A 12 7.89 2.19 -12.82
CA GLU A 12 8.03 0.81 -13.27
C GLU A 12 6.78 -0.02 -12.97
N TRP A 13 6.38 -0.85 -13.94
CA TRP A 13 5.22 -1.73 -13.82
C TRP A 13 5.63 -3.13 -13.36
N THR A 14 4.97 -3.64 -12.31
CA THR A 14 5.06 -5.06 -11.97
C THR A 14 4.03 -5.83 -12.80
N TYR A 15 4.51 -6.79 -13.60
CA TYR A 15 3.61 -7.69 -14.31
C TYR A 15 3.01 -8.72 -13.35
N PHE A 16 1.69 -8.73 -13.19
CA PHE A 16 0.99 -9.75 -12.43
C PHE A 16 0.39 -10.80 -13.35
N ALA A 17 0.67 -12.07 -13.04
CA ALA A 17 0.04 -13.18 -13.73
C ALA A 17 -1.48 -13.20 -13.43
N PRO A 18 -2.35 -13.39 -14.44
CA PRO A 18 -3.78 -13.52 -14.22
C PRO A 18 -4.11 -14.62 -13.20
N HIS A 19 -5.13 -14.36 -12.38
CA HIS A 19 -5.66 -15.31 -11.37
C HIS A 19 -4.69 -15.74 -10.27
N ARG A 20 -3.59 -15.01 -10.04
CA ARG A 20 -2.73 -15.20 -8.88
C ARG A 20 -2.92 -14.08 -7.86
N ARG A 21 -3.00 -14.46 -6.58
CA ARG A 21 -2.90 -13.51 -5.48
C ARG A 21 -1.47 -12.98 -5.45
N GLN A 22 -1.32 -11.67 -5.59
CA GLN A 22 -0.05 -11.00 -5.34
C GLN A 22 0.00 -10.60 -3.87
N VAL A 23 1.17 -10.79 -3.24
CA VAL A 23 1.49 -10.26 -1.92
C VAL A 23 2.78 -9.47 -2.05
N PHE A 24 2.81 -8.29 -1.45
CA PHE A 24 3.98 -7.43 -1.40
C PHE A 24 4.02 -6.73 -0.04
N THR A 25 5.21 -6.24 0.32
CA THR A 25 5.46 -5.55 1.58
C THR A 25 5.90 -4.13 1.28
N LEU A 26 5.27 -3.17 1.96
CA LEU A 26 5.72 -1.78 2.00
C LEU A 26 6.20 -1.46 3.41
N THR A 27 7.36 -0.84 3.53
CA THR A 27 7.92 -0.41 4.81
C THR A 27 8.09 1.09 4.78
N PHE A 28 7.54 1.77 5.78
CA PHE A 28 7.60 3.22 5.92
C PHE A 28 8.35 3.59 7.19
N GLU A 29 8.78 4.84 7.27
CA GLU A 29 9.13 5.41 8.56
C GLU A 29 7.90 5.46 9.48
N PRO A 30 8.07 5.26 10.80
CA PRO A 30 6.96 5.28 11.74
C PRO A 30 6.21 6.62 11.72
N LEU A 31 4.88 6.57 11.74
CA LEU A 31 4.06 7.76 11.91
C LEU A 31 4.19 8.32 13.35
N PRO A 32 4.02 9.65 13.53
CA PRO A 32 4.10 10.27 14.85
C PRO A 32 3.23 9.53 15.89
N PRO A 33 3.68 9.38 17.14
CA PRO A 33 2.96 8.63 18.17
C PRO A 33 1.53 9.11 18.46
N ALA A 34 1.18 10.34 18.07
CA ALA A 34 -0.16 10.91 18.23
C ALA A 34 -1.16 10.43 17.17
N VAL A 35 -0.70 9.89 16.03
CA VAL A 35 -1.59 9.39 14.98
C VAL A 35 -2.34 8.15 15.46
N ARG A 36 -3.66 8.14 15.23
CA ARG A 36 -4.58 7.04 15.61
C ARG A 36 -5.27 6.40 14.42
N VAL A 37 -5.47 7.17 13.35
CA VAL A 37 -6.10 6.73 12.11
C VAL A 37 -5.31 7.35 10.96
N PHE A 38 -5.06 6.58 9.90
CA PHE A 38 -4.33 7.03 8.71
C PHE A 38 -4.87 6.37 7.44
N ASP A 39 -4.51 6.94 6.29
CA ASP A 39 -4.80 6.38 4.97
C ASP A 39 -3.50 5.90 4.33
N LEU A 40 -3.59 4.86 3.50
CA LEU A 40 -2.54 4.42 2.59
C LEU A 40 -3.02 4.65 1.15
N ALA A 41 -2.30 5.45 0.38
CA ALA A 41 -2.62 5.72 -1.01
C ALA A 41 -1.35 5.71 -1.87
N GLU A 42 -1.42 5.03 -3.01
CA GLU A 42 -0.47 5.21 -4.10
C GLU A 42 -0.89 6.43 -4.91
N VAL A 43 -0.07 7.49 -4.84
CA VAL A 43 -0.33 8.75 -5.54
C VAL A 43 0.52 8.78 -6.80
N ILE A 44 -0.05 8.34 -7.92
CA ILE A 44 0.60 8.28 -9.23
C ILE A 44 -0.26 8.98 -10.30
N PRO A 45 0.33 9.43 -11.42
CA PRO A 45 -0.42 10.04 -12.53
C PRO A 45 -1.39 9.08 -13.23
N GLU A 46 -1.09 7.78 -13.20
CA GLU A 46 -1.85 6.75 -13.90
C GLU A 46 -3.08 6.30 -13.09
N PRO A 47 -4.14 5.85 -13.78
CA PRO A 47 -5.28 5.24 -13.11
C PRO A 47 -4.87 3.93 -12.43
N ARG A 48 -5.70 3.46 -11.50
CA ARG A 48 -5.59 2.14 -10.82
C ARG A 48 -4.49 2.04 -9.76
N GLY A 49 -4.02 3.17 -9.23
CA GLY A 49 -3.29 3.20 -7.97
C GLY A 49 -4.16 2.65 -6.82
N PHE A 50 -3.53 2.05 -5.81
CA PHE A 50 -4.28 1.49 -4.67
C PHE A 50 -4.57 2.55 -3.60
N ARG A 51 -5.72 2.38 -2.92
CA ARG A 51 -6.12 3.22 -1.79
C ARG A 51 -6.80 2.40 -0.70
N CYS A 52 -6.38 2.59 0.54
CA CYS A 52 -7.02 2.07 1.75
C CYS A 52 -7.17 3.24 2.73
N GLN A 53 -8.37 3.44 3.24
CA GLN A 53 -8.69 4.59 4.09
C GLN A 53 -9.10 4.16 5.49
N GLY A 54 -8.88 5.03 6.47
CA GLY A 54 -9.39 4.83 7.83
C GLY A 54 -8.70 3.68 8.58
N ILE A 55 -7.43 3.41 8.26
CA ILE A 55 -6.64 2.38 8.94
C ILE A 55 -6.42 2.83 10.39
N THR A 56 -6.97 2.08 11.34
CA THR A 56 -6.76 2.33 12.77
C THR A 56 -5.39 1.81 13.17
N ARG A 57 -4.59 2.65 13.85
CA ARG A 57 -3.26 2.29 14.31
C ARG A 57 -3.31 1.09 15.27
N GLN A 58 -2.40 0.14 15.08
CA GLN A 58 -2.23 -1.04 15.94
C GLN A 58 -0.83 -1.07 16.55
N ASP A 59 -0.65 -1.88 17.60
CA ASP A 59 0.65 -2.21 18.17
C ASP A 59 0.85 -3.73 18.05
N PRO A 60 1.81 -4.22 17.22
CA PRO A 60 2.81 -3.43 16.49
C PRO A 60 2.24 -2.70 15.26
N ASP A 61 2.99 -1.70 14.74
CA ASP A 61 2.68 -0.94 13.52
C ASP A 61 2.81 -1.80 12.22
N THR A 62 2.16 -2.96 12.20
CA THR A 62 2.13 -3.93 11.08
C THR A 62 0.70 -4.19 10.67
N TYR A 63 0.40 -4.06 9.37
CA TYR A 63 -0.97 -4.08 8.84
C TYR A 63 -1.07 -5.04 7.66
N TRP A 64 -2.08 -5.91 7.68
CA TRP A 64 -2.48 -6.72 6.53
C TRP A 64 -3.67 -6.06 5.86
N LEU A 65 -3.48 -5.61 4.61
CA LEU A 65 -4.49 -4.90 3.84
C LEU A 65 -4.81 -5.72 2.59
N ASP A 66 -6.09 -6.00 2.37
CA ASP A 66 -6.56 -6.55 1.11
C ASP A 66 -7.07 -5.39 0.24
N PHE A 67 -6.44 -5.19 -0.91
CA PHE A 67 -6.86 -4.18 -1.89
C PHE A 67 -7.68 -4.85 -2.99
N ILE A 68 -8.78 -4.23 -3.36
CA ILE A 68 -9.41 -4.44 -4.66
C ILE A 68 -9.00 -3.22 -5.50
N GLN A 69 -8.39 -3.42 -6.66
CA GLN A 69 -8.12 -2.29 -7.57
C GLN A 69 -9.45 -1.69 -8.00
N PHE A 70 -9.67 -0.42 -7.67
CA PHE A 70 -10.85 0.32 -8.10
C PHE A 70 -10.57 1.02 -9.42
N GLU A 71 -11.51 0.91 -10.36
CA GLU A 71 -11.53 1.75 -11.56
C GLU A 71 -12.19 3.08 -11.16
N GLY A 72 -11.36 4.04 -10.78
CA GLY A 72 -11.76 5.44 -10.64
C GLY A 72 -11.53 6.17 -11.94
#